data_AF-A0A2U1FF27-F1
#
_entry.id   AF-A0A2U1FF27-F1
#
_cell.length_a   1.000
_cell.length_b   1.000
_cell.length_c   1.000
_cell.angle_alpha   90.00
_cell.angle_beta   90.00
_cell.angle_gamma   90.00
#
_symmetry.space_group_name_H-M   'P 1'
#
loop_
_entity.id
_entity.type
_entity.pdbx_description
1 polymer ?
#
loop_
_entity_poly.entity_id
_entity_poly.type
_entity_poly.pdbx_seq_one_letter_code
_entity_poly.pdbx_strand_id
1 'polypeptide(L)'
;MIRPGVLRWIAYAFGARLPVRYAPWVLHDLTTRTWFLRHLARSAVQATPAALLALLPGPAWLRVALPLFVLVSTLFMATLFSPMVREKRLYQHGYLPEVVLRDD
;
A
#
# COMPACT_ATOMS: atom_id res chain seq x y z
N MET A 1 -17.49 12.17 -1.75
CA MET A 1 -16.09 11.73 -1.50
C MET A 1 -15.19 12.26 -2.59
N ILE A 2 -14.15 13.03 -2.25
CA ILE A 2 -13.16 13.55 -3.22
C ILE A 2 -12.05 12.51 -3.38
N ARG A 3 -11.74 12.11 -4.62
CA ARG A 3 -10.67 11.15 -4.90
C ARG A 3 -9.32 11.87 -5.06
N PRO A 4 -8.21 11.34 -4.50
CA PRO A 4 -6.89 11.90 -4.78
C PRO A 4 -6.53 11.66 -6.25
N GLY A 5 -5.87 12.63 -6.87
CA GLY A 5 -5.25 12.43 -8.20
C GLY A 5 -4.11 11.40 -8.15
N VAL A 6 -3.73 10.88 -9.31
CA VAL A 6 -2.76 9.76 -9.44
C VAL A 6 -1.45 10.01 -8.67
N LEU A 7 -0.84 11.19 -8.81
CA LEU A 7 0.41 11.54 -8.12
C LEU A 7 0.27 11.51 -6.59
N ARG A 8 -0.85 12.02 -6.06
CA ARG A 8 -1.12 12.01 -4.61
C ARG A 8 -1.42 10.60 -4.11
N TRP A 9 -2.05 9.78 -4.94
CA TRP A 9 -2.28 8.37 -4.63
C TRP A 9 -0.96 7.59 -4.58
N ILE A 10 -0.03 7.85 -5.50
CA ILE A 10 1.32 7.24 -5.47
C ILE A 10 2.07 7.67 -4.21
N ALA A 11 2.13 8.98 -3.90
CA ALA A 11 2.75 9.46 -2.67
C ALA A 11 2.12 8.78 -1.44
N TYR A 12 0.80 8.64 -1.41
CA TYR A 12 0.06 7.92 -0.37
C TYR A 12 0.40 6.42 -0.32
N ALA A 13 0.63 5.76 -1.47
CA ALA A 13 1.07 4.37 -1.53
C ALA A 13 2.42 4.21 -0.82
N PHE A 14 3.37 5.13 -1.05
CA PHE A 14 4.66 5.21 -0.36
C PHE A 14 4.60 5.71 1.08
N GLY A 15 3.41 5.98 1.63
CA GLY A 15 3.22 6.34 3.04
C GLY A 15 3.11 7.84 3.32
N ALA A 16 3.06 8.70 2.30
CA ALA A 16 2.78 10.11 2.49
C ALA A 16 1.36 10.34 3.03
N ARG A 17 1.21 11.32 3.93
CA ARG A 17 -0.09 11.71 4.47
C ARG A 17 -0.90 12.49 3.43
N LEU A 18 -2.16 12.11 3.23
CA LEU A 18 -3.09 12.86 2.39
C LEU A 18 -3.64 14.08 3.16
N PRO A 19 -3.90 15.22 2.48
CA PRO A 19 -4.58 16.35 3.10
C PRO A 19 -5.96 15.97 3.66
N VAL A 20 -6.39 16.65 4.74
CA VAL A 20 -7.62 16.33 5.51
C VAL A 20 -8.87 16.21 4.64
N ARG A 21 -8.99 16.97 3.54
CA ARG A 21 -10.12 16.86 2.58
C ARG A 21 -10.33 15.46 1.98
N TYR A 22 -9.30 14.60 2.01
CA TYR A 22 -9.35 13.21 1.52
C TYR A 22 -9.60 12.19 2.64
N ALA A 23 -9.73 12.61 3.90
CA ALA A 23 -9.95 11.70 5.03
C ALA A 23 -11.18 10.79 4.86
N PRO A 24 -12.33 11.23 4.28
CA PRO A 24 -13.45 10.33 4.01
C PRO A 24 -13.13 9.27 2.96
N TRP A 25 -12.28 9.59 1.98
CA TRP A 25 -11.83 8.62 0.99
C TRP A 25 -10.85 7.61 1.59
N VAL A 26 -9.93 8.05 2.45
CA VAL A 26 -9.01 7.17 3.18
C VAL A 26 -9.78 6.20 4.07
N LEU A 27 -10.79 6.69 4.79
CA LEU A 27 -11.66 5.84 5.60
C LEU A 27 -12.31 4.75 4.73
N HIS A 28 -12.94 5.13 3.62
CA HIS A 28 -13.54 4.16 2.69
C HIS A 28 -12.53 3.18 2.07
N ASP A 29 -11.31 3.63 1.73
CA ASP A 29 -10.24 2.76 1.22
C ASP A 29 -9.82 1.70 2.24
N LEU A 30 -9.87 2.04 3.53
CA LEU A 30 -9.49 1.18 4.64
C LEU A 30 -10.64 0.32 5.17
N THR A 31 -11.91 0.64 4.91
CA THR A 31 -13.07 -0.11 5.44
C THR A 31 -13.87 -0.86 4.38
N THR A 32 -13.60 -0.63 3.09
CA THR A 32 -14.31 -1.34 2.02
C THR A 32 -14.00 -2.84 2.03
N ARG A 33 -14.93 -3.69 1.57
CA ARG A 33 -14.73 -5.14 1.40
C ARG A 33 -13.50 -5.49 0.55
N THR A 34 -13.08 -4.59 -0.35
CA THR A 34 -11.90 -4.75 -1.22
C THR A 34 -10.62 -4.13 -0.64
N TRP A 35 -10.61 -3.77 0.65
CA TRP A 35 -9.48 -3.09 1.30
C TRP A 35 -8.18 -3.89 1.17
N PHE A 36 -8.27 -5.22 1.25
CA PHE A 36 -7.12 -6.10 1.15
C PHE A 36 -6.48 -6.05 -0.24
N LEU A 37 -7.30 -6.08 -1.30
CA LEU A 37 -6.81 -5.92 -2.68
C LEU A 37 -6.16 -4.55 -2.90
N ARG A 38 -6.72 -3.49 -2.31
CA ARG A 38 -6.16 -2.13 -2.37
C ARG A 38 -4.83 -2.02 -1.62
N HIS A 39 -4.70 -2.74 -0.50
CA HIS A 39 -3.46 -2.84 0.24
C HIS A 39 -2.38 -3.56 -0.60
N LEU A 40 -2.72 -4.72 -1.20
CA LEU A 40 -1.82 -5.44 -2.09
C LEU A 40 -1.42 -4.60 -3.31
N ALA A 41 -2.35 -3.88 -3.93
CA ALA A 41 -2.05 -2.98 -5.04
C ALA A 41 -1.05 -1.88 -4.64
N ARG A 42 -1.21 -1.26 -3.45
CA ARG A 42 -0.25 -0.29 -2.92
C ARG A 42 1.13 -0.91 -2.67
N SER A 43 1.17 -2.13 -2.16
CA SER A 43 2.43 -2.85 -1.90
C SER A 43 3.11 -3.26 -3.21
N ALA A 44 2.36 -3.67 -4.23
CA ALA A 44 2.88 -3.90 -5.58
C ALA A 44 3.48 -2.62 -6.18
N VAL A 45 2.82 -1.47 -5.99
CA VAL A 45 3.35 -0.16 -6.42
C VAL A 45 4.64 0.18 -5.69
N GLN A 46 4.73 -0.09 -4.39
CA GLN A 46 5.98 0.09 -3.62
C GLN A 46 7.11 -0.84 -4.09
N ALA A 47 6.78 -2.01 -4.66
CA ALA A 47 7.75 -2.93 -5.25
C ALA A 47 8.22 -2.52 -6.66
N THR A 48 7.54 -1.58 -7.34
CA THR A 48 7.92 -1.16 -8.70
C THR A 48 9.36 -0.69 -8.87
N PRO A 49 10.03 -0.02 -7.90
CA PRO A 49 11.45 0.34 -8.03
C PRO A 49 12.36 -0.89 -8.15
N ALA A 50 11.93 -2.07 -7.67
CA ALA A 50 12.68 -3.31 -7.82
C ALA A 50 12.84 -3.75 -9.28
N ALA A 51 12.00 -3.25 -10.19
CA ALA A 51 12.18 -3.48 -11.63
C ALA A 51 13.52 -2.94 -12.14
N LEU A 52 14.12 -1.95 -11.47
CA LEU A 52 15.46 -1.45 -11.79
C LEU A 52 16.54 -2.52 -11.61
N LEU A 53 16.32 -3.53 -10.76
CA LEU A 53 17.26 -4.65 -10.60
C LEU A 53 17.38 -5.48 -11.89
N ALA A 54 16.38 -5.44 -12.77
CA ALA A 54 16.45 -6.11 -14.07
C ALA A 54 17.44 -5.44 -15.04
N LEU A 55 17.83 -4.18 -14.78
CA LEU A 55 18.84 -3.47 -15.58
C LEU A 55 20.26 -3.90 -15.23
N LEU A 56 20.46 -4.66 -14.15
CA LEU A 56 21.78 -5.12 -13.75
C LEU A 56 22.40 -6.05 -14.82
N PRO A 57 23.70 -5.87 -15.12
CA PRO A 57 24.40 -6.76 -16.03
C PRO A 57 24.45 -8.16 -15.40
N GLY A 58 23.89 -9.14 -16.10
CA GLY A 58 23.79 -10.52 -15.61
C GLY A 58 22.96 -11.42 -16.50
N PRO A 59 22.84 -12.72 -16.14
CA PRO A 59 22.02 -13.69 -16.84
C PRO A 59 20.55 -13.26 -16.88
N ALA A 60 19.85 -13.55 -17.99
CA ALA A 60 18.45 -13.15 -18.18
C ALA A 60 17.52 -13.67 -17.08
N TRP A 61 17.77 -14.87 -16.54
CA TRP A 61 16.98 -15.44 -15.45
C TRP A 61 17.10 -14.63 -14.16
N LEU A 62 18.30 -14.10 -13.86
CA LEU A 62 18.56 -13.34 -12.64
C LEU A 62 17.85 -11.98 -12.67
N ARG A 63 17.77 -11.36 -13.86
CA ARG A 63 17.05 -10.12 -14.10
C ARG A 63 15.55 -10.22 -13.82
N VAL A 64 14.97 -11.43 -13.93
CA VAL A 64 13.56 -11.70 -13.63
C VAL A 64 13.38 -12.18 -12.19
N ALA A 65 14.25 -13.08 -11.73
CA ALA A 65 14.16 -13.67 -10.41
C ALA A 65 14.29 -12.62 -9.28
N LEU A 66 15.16 -11.62 -9.43
CA LEU A 66 15.37 -10.58 -8.42
C LEU A 66 14.13 -9.68 -8.21
N PRO A 67 13.56 -9.02 -9.24
CA PRO A 67 12.31 -8.27 -9.07
C PRO A 67 11.15 -9.14 -8.60
N LEU A 68 11.06 -10.38 -9.09
CA LEU A 68 10.00 -11.30 -8.68
C LEU A 68 10.09 -11.65 -7.20
N PHE A 69 11.30 -11.94 -6.70
CA PHE A 69 11.53 -12.21 -5.29
C PHE A 69 11.11 -11.01 -4.43
N VAL A 70 11.53 -9.79 -4.80
CA VAL A 70 11.14 -8.57 -4.08
C VAL A 70 9.63 -8.37 -4.08
N LEU A 71 8.97 -8.58 -5.23
CA LEU A 71 7.52 -8.48 -5.33
C LEU A 71 6.82 -9.48 -4.39
N VAL A 72 7.22 -10.75 -4.41
CA VAL A 72 6.63 -11.79 -3.56
C VAL A 72 6.86 -11.50 -2.09
N SER A 73 8.09 -11.14 -1.69
CA SER A 73 8.41 -10.78 -0.31
C SER A 73 7.63 -9.55 0.15
N THR A 74 7.46 -8.55 -0.70
CA THR A 74 6.70 -7.33 -0.39
C THR A 74 5.22 -7.64 -0.19
N LEU A 75 4.63 -8.45 -1.07
CA LEU A 75 3.24 -8.88 -0.94
C LEU A 75 3.05 -9.74 0.32
N PHE A 76 3.99 -10.63 0.62
CA PHE A 76 3.95 -11.44 1.83
C PHE A 76 4.04 -10.60 3.11
N MET A 77 4.94 -9.61 3.16
CA MET A 77 4.99 -8.68 4.30
C MET A 77 3.72 -7.82 4.39
N ALA A 78 3.16 -7.42 3.25
CA ALA A 78 1.92 -6.66 3.21
C ALA A 78 0.74 -7.44 3.83
N THR A 79 0.66 -8.77 3.62
CA THR A 79 -0.38 -9.57 4.26
C THR A 79 -0.18 -9.66 5.77
N LEU A 80 1.05 -9.92 6.23
CA LEU A 80 1.39 -10.04 7.65
C LEU A 80 1.13 -8.75 8.44
N PHE A 81 1.54 -7.60 7.90
CA PHE A 81 1.45 -6.32 8.59
C PHE A 81 0.19 -5.52 8.23
N SER A 82 -0.74 -6.11 7.47
CA SER A 82 -1.97 -5.46 7.04
C SER A 82 -2.80 -4.82 8.17
N PRO A 83 -3.04 -5.46 9.35
CA PRO A 83 -3.79 -4.83 10.44
C PRO A 83 -3.04 -3.63 11.05
N MET A 84 -1.74 -3.77 11.33
CA MET A 84 -0.91 -2.68 11.90
C MET A 84 -0.86 -1.45 10.97
N VAL A 85 -0.75 -1.66 9.66
CA VAL A 85 -0.73 -0.55 8.69
C VAL A 85 -2.08 0.17 8.63
N ARG A 86 -3.19 -0.57 8.78
CA ARG A 86 -4.54 -0.03 8.79
C ARG A 86 -4.76 0.87 10.01
N GLU A 87 -4.41 0.40 11.19
CA GLU A 87 -4.48 1.17 12.45
C GLU A 87 -3.64 2.45 12.38
N LYS A 88 -2.37 2.34 11.98
CA LYS A 88 -1.48 3.51 11.86
C LYS A 88 -2.03 4.57 10.91
N ARG A 89 -2.64 4.17 9.79
CA ARG A 89 -3.22 5.12 8.82
C ARG A 89 -4.50 5.77 9.32
N LEU A 90 -5.32 5.06 10.09
CA LEU A 90 -6.50 5.62 10.75
C LEU A 90 -6.09 6.69 11.76
N TYR A 91 -5.09 6.40 12.61
CA TYR A 91 -4.52 7.38 13.54
C TYR A 91 -3.98 8.62 12.82
N GLN A 92 -3.26 8.47 11.71
CA GLN A 92 -2.76 9.60 10.91
C GLN A 92 -3.87 10.52 10.37
N HIS A 93 -5.10 10.04 10.25
CA HIS A 93 -6.24 10.82 9.74
C HIS A 93 -7.25 11.17 10.84
N GLY A 94 -6.89 10.99 12.11
CA GLY A 94 -7.72 11.39 13.26
C GLY A 94 -8.87 10.44 13.56
N TYR A 95 -8.84 9.21 13.04
CA TYR A 95 -9.82 8.18 13.36
C TYR A 95 -9.28 7.26 14.46
N LEU A 96 -10.15 6.88 15.41
CA LEU A 96 -9.86 5.86 16.41
C LEU A 96 -10.07 4.47 15.76
N PRO A 97 -9.01 3.67 15.57
CA PRO A 97 -9.13 2.35 14.95
C PRO A 97 -10.01 1.41 15.77
N GLU A 98 -9.93 1.51 17.10
CA GLU A 98 -10.71 0.70 18.04
C GLU A 98 -12.23 0.88 17.88
N VAL A 99 -12.68 2.03 17.37
CA VAL A 99 -14.11 2.30 17.11
C VAL A 99 -14.49 1.89 15.69
N VAL A 100 -13.58 2.06 14.73
CA VAL A 100 -13.84 1.83 13.30
C VAL A 100 -13.69 0.36 12.89
N LEU A 101 -12.79 -0.38 13.56
CA LEU A 101 -12.40 -1.75 13.24
C LEU A 101 -13.04 -2.79 14.18
N ARG A 102 -13.91 -2.36 15.10
CA ARG A 102 -14.48 -3.21 16.16
C ARG A 102 -15.35 -4.36 15.63
N ASP A 103 -15.87 -4.23 14.42
CA ASP A 103 -16.88 -5.12 13.84
C ASP A 103 -16.35 -5.97 12.66
N ASP A 104 -15.03 -5.96 12.40
CA ASP A 104 -14.35 -6.82 11.41
C ASP A 104 -13.66 -8.03 12.06
#